data_AF-A0A354EYA3-F1
#
_entry.id   AF-A0A354EYA3-F1
#
_cell.length_a   1.000
_cell.length_b   1.000
_cell.length_c   1.000
_cell.angle_alpha   90.00
_cell.angle_beta   90.00
_cell.angle_gamma   90.00
#
_symmetry.space_group_name_H-M   'P 1'
#
loop_
_entity.id
_entity.type
_entity.pdbx_description
1 polymer ?
#
loop_
_entity_poly.entity_id
_entity_poly.type
_entity_poly.pdbx_seq_one_letter_code
_entity_poly.pdbx_strand_id
1 'polypeptide(L)'
;MNSGIYTGLVTHKRYSPLHHQFNYHVFMMYLDLDELGDLFKSQWFWSVEKNNIASFRRIDHLGNPNVSLKQSVVDLVYDRVGFSLEGPVCLLTHLR
;
A
#
# COMPACT_ATOMS: atom_id res chain seq x y z
N MET A 1 -1.83 16.53 3.34
CA MET A 1 -2.18 15.22 3.89
C MET A 1 -3.06 14.54 2.87
N ASN A 2 -2.44 13.78 1.98
CA ASN A 2 -3.08 13.07 0.87
C ASN A 2 -3.41 11.61 1.24
N SER A 3 -2.77 11.10 2.30
CA SER A 3 -2.99 9.76 2.82
C SER A 3 -4.36 9.61 3.52
N GLY A 4 -4.96 8.42 3.47
CA GLY A 4 -6.27 8.15 4.09
C GLY A 4 -6.61 6.66 4.19
N ILE A 5 -7.72 6.36 4.89
CA ILE A 5 -8.26 4.99 5.01
C ILE A 5 -9.41 4.85 4.02
N TYR A 6 -9.28 3.90 3.10
CA TYR A 6 -10.30 3.59 2.10
C TYR A 6 -11.05 2.35 2.54
N THR A 7 -12.37 2.46 2.65
CA THR A 7 -13.24 1.35 3.05
C THR A 7 -14.09 0.90 1.88
N GLY A 8 -14.35 -0.40 1.77
CA GLY A 8 -15.17 -0.96 0.72
C GLY A 8 -15.78 -2.31 1.09
N LEU A 9 -16.55 -2.85 0.14
CA LEU A 9 -17.15 -4.17 0.22
C LEU A 9 -16.54 -5.04 -0.88
N VAL A 10 -15.96 -6.18 -0.49
CA VAL A 10 -15.51 -7.19 -1.45
C VAL A 10 -16.54 -8.31 -1.50
N THR A 11 -16.95 -8.65 -2.71
CA THR A 11 -17.90 -9.73 -3.00
C THR A 11 -17.15 -10.86 -3.69
N HIS A 12 -17.09 -12.02 -3.06
CA HIS A 12 -16.61 -13.26 -3.68
C HIS A 12 -17.81 -14.04 -4.18
N LYS A 13 -17.80 -14.37 -5.47
CA LYS A 13 -18.81 -15.22 -6.11
C LYS A 13 -18.13 -16.37 -6.85
N ARG A 14 -18.51 -17.60 -6.50
CA ARG A 14 -18.15 -18.81 -7.24
C ARG A 14 -19.42 -19.40 -7.85
N TYR A 15 -19.40 -19.62 -9.17
CA TYR A 15 -20.57 -20.09 -9.91
C TYR A 15 -20.64 -21.62 -10.07
N SER A 16 -19.51 -22.32 -9.98
CA SER A 16 -19.41 -23.78 -10.17
C SER A 16 -18.28 -24.35 -9.30
N PRO A 17 -18.37 -25.60 -8.79
CA PRO A 17 -19.47 -26.57 -8.95
C PRO A 17 -20.72 -26.30 -8.10
N LEU A 18 -20.60 -25.47 -7.05
CA LEU A 18 -21.70 -25.05 -6.17
C LEU A 18 -21.68 -23.52 -6.06
N HIS A 19 -22.86 -22.91 -6.19
CA HIS A 19 -22.99 -21.46 -6.03
C HIS A 19 -22.65 -21.04 -4.60
N HIS A 20 -21.59 -20.26 -4.44
CA HIS A 20 -21.20 -19.67 -3.17
C HIS A 20 -20.98 -18.18 -3.36
N GLN A 21 -21.60 -17.38 -2.49
CA GLN A 21 -21.38 -15.95 -2.42
C GLN A 21 -21.06 -15.57 -0.98
N PHE A 22 -20.03 -14.75 -0.81
CA PHE A 22 -19.67 -14.16 0.47
C PHE A 22 -19.28 -12.70 0.25
N ASN A 23 -19.78 -11.81 1.12
CA ASN A 23 -19.45 -10.39 1.09
C ASN A 23 -18.83 -10.03 2.44
N TYR A 24 -17.76 -9.23 2.42
CA TYR A 24 -17.16 -8.71 3.65
C TYR A 24 -16.64 -7.29 3.47
N HIS A 25 -16.63 -6.56 4.58
CA HIS A 25 -16.03 -5.24 4.65
C HIS A 25 -14.51 -5.35 4.63
N VAL A 26 -13.89 -4.47 3.85
CA VAL A 26 -12.44 -4.34 3.80
C VAL A 26 -12.08 -2.88 4.01
N PHE A 27 -10.90 -2.66 4.56
CA PHE A 27 -10.25 -1.36 4.50
C PHE A 27 -8.85 -1.51 3.91
N MET A 28 -8.37 -0.47 3.26
CA MET A 28 -7.02 -0.36 2.73
C MET A 28 -6.47 1.02 3.10
N MET A 29 -5.18 1.06 3.36
CA MET A 29 -4.45 2.30 3.58
C MET A 29 -4.05 2.86 2.22
N TYR A 30 -4.46 4.09 1.96
CA TYR A 30 -3.96 4.90 0.86
C TYR A 30 -2.86 5.81 1.43
N LEU A 31 -1.63 5.57 1.02
CA LEU A 31 -0.44 6.21 1.58
C LEU A 31 0.28 6.98 0.48
N ASP A 32 0.44 8.28 0.67
CA ASP A 32 1.39 9.06 -0.11
C ASP A 32 2.80 8.71 0.40
N LEU A 33 3.65 8.20 -0.49
CA LEU A 33 4.97 7.71 -0.10
C LEU A 33 5.89 8.84 0.38
N ASP A 34 5.61 10.10 0.03
CA ASP A 34 6.35 11.25 0.55
C ASP A 34 5.98 11.56 2.01
N GLU A 35 4.78 11.18 2.46
CA GLU A 35 4.28 11.45 3.81
C GLU A 35 4.65 10.34 4.81
N LEU A 36 5.12 9.16 4.36
CA LEU A 36 5.39 7.98 5.19
C LEU A 36 6.25 8.26 6.43
N GLY A 37 7.27 9.09 6.30
CA GLY A 37 8.19 9.42 7.40
C GLY A 37 7.51 10.19 8.55
N ASP A 38 6.50 11.00 8.24
CA ASP A 38 5.83 11.87 9.19
C ASP A 38 4.48 11.32 9.67
N LEU A 39 3.78 10.55 8.83
CA LEU A 39 2.45 10.00 9.10
C LEU A 39 2.39 9.17 10.40
N PHE A 40 3.46 8.42 10.67
CA PHE A 40 3.54 7.49 11.80
C PHE A 40 4.22 8.05 13.04
N LYS A 41 4.65 9.32 13.03
CA LYS A 41 5.28 9.96 14.21
C LYS A 41 4.29 10.26 15.33
N SER A 42 3.01 10.45 15.02
CA SER A 42 1.98 10.85 16.00
C SER A 42 1.04 9.72 16.43
N GLN A 43 1.17 8.53 15.85
CA GLN A 43 0.17 7.45 16.00
C GLN A 43 0.79 6.22 16.66
N TRP A 44 0.29 5.83 17.84
CA TRP A 44 0.84 4.71 18.61
C TRP A 44 0.50 3.34 18.01
N PHE A 45 -0.62 3.18 17.29
CA PHE A 45 -1.03 1.88 16.76
C PHE A 45 -0.39 1.50 15.42
N TRP A 46 0.43 2.38 14.87
CA TRP A 46 0.97 2.25 13.53
C TRP A 46 2.48 2.49 13.52
N SER A 47 3.22 1.77 12.70
CA SER A 47 4.68 1.95 12.64
C SER A 47 5.25 1.66 11.25
N VAL A 48 6.44 2.22 11.01
CA VAL A 48 7.29 1.92 9.85
C VAL A 48 8.44 1.04 10.35
N GLU A 49 8.65 -0.11 9.68
CA GLU A 49 9.69 -1.10 9.98
C GLU A 49 9.70 -1.69 11.40
N LYS A 50 8.62 -1.53 12.18
CA LYS A 50 8.52 -2.07 13.55
C LYS A 50 7.28 -2.94 13.72
N ASN A 51 7.30 -3.89 14.64
CA ASN A 51 6.09 -4.64 15.00
C ASN A 51 5.09 -3.71 15.70
N ASN A 52 3.87 -3.64 15.18
CA ASN A 52 2.74 -2.94 15.79
C ASN A 52 1.43 -3.58 15.31
N ILE A 53 0.27 -3.05 15.72
CA ILE A 53 -1.04 -3.54 15.25
C ILE A 53 -1.16 -3.44 13.72
N ALA A 54 -0.59 -2.39 13.14
CA ALA A 54 -0.44 -2.28 11.70
C ALA A 54 0.93 -1.66 11.36
N SER A 55 1.68 -2.34 10.50
CA SER A 55 3.06 -2.01 10.17
C SER A 55 3.27 -1.89 8.66
N PHE A 56 3.89 -0.78 8.25
CA PHE A 56 4.48 -0.68 6.92
C PHE A 56 5.89 -1.27 6.95
N ARG A 57 6.12 -2.29 6.13
CA ARG A 57 7.45 -2.89 5.94
C ARG A 57 7.87 -2.80 4.49
N ARG A 58 9.03 -2.23 4.26
CA ARG A 58 9.61 -2.02 2.95
C ARG A 58 9.86 -3.32 2.21
N ILE A 59 10.20 -4.39 2.94
CA ILE A 59 10.41 -5.74 2.38
C ILE A 59 9.15 -6.36 1.78
N ASP A 60 7.96 -5.96 2.22
CA ASP A 60 6.68 -6.49 1.72
C ASP A 60 6.26 -5.82 0.39
N HIS A 61 7.06 -4.87 -0.12
CA HIS A 61 6.70 -4.03 -1.27
C HIS A 61 7.75 -4.09 -2.39
N LEU A 62 7.35 -3.69 -3.60
CA LEU A 62 8.13 -3.75 -4.84
C LEU A 62 9.59 -3.28 -4.69
N GLY A 63 10.54 -3.99 -5.30
CA GLY A 63 11.91 -3.52 -5.50
C GLY A 63 12.86 -3.86 -4.35
N ASN A 64 14.05 -3.23 -4.36
CA ASN A 64 15.09 -3.48 -3.36
C ASN A 64 14.69 -2.89 -2.00
N PRO A 65 14.66 -3.68 -0.90
CA PRO A 65 14.29 -3.17 0.42
C PRO A 65 15.23 -2.10 0.97
N ASN A 66 16.45 -2.01 0.47
CA ASN A 66 17.43 -0.99 0.87
C ASN A 66 17.24 0.36 0.18
N VAL A 67 16.32 0.43 -0.79
CA VAL A 67 15.97 1.65 -1.53
C VAL A 67 14.55 2.06 -1.14
N SER A 68 14.24 3.35 -1.10
CA SER A 68 12.88 3.80 -0.79
C SER A 68 11.86 3.23 -1.79
N LEU A 69 10.64 2.94 -1.33
CA LEU A 69 9.61 2.37 -2.21
C LEU A 69 9.28 3.32 -3.37
N LYS A 70 9.24 4.63 -3.11
CA LYS A 70 9.02 5.65 -4.13
C LYS A 70 10.08 5.58 -5.23
N GLN A 71 11.36 5.52 -4.85
CA GLN A 71 12.45 5.45 -5.82
C GLN A 71 12.37 4.14 -6.63
N SER A 72 12.11 3.00 -5.99
CA SER A 72 11.94 1.73 -6.71
C SER A 72 10.78 1.75 -7.73
N VAL A 73 9.71 2.49 -7.45
CA VAL A 73 8.62 2.69 -8.42
C VAL A 73 9.07 3.60 -9.56
N VAL A 74 9.74 4.71 -9.27
CA VAL A 74 10.26 5.65 -10.29
C VAL A 74 11.25 4.94 -11.22
N ASP A 75 12.20 4.18 -10.67
CA ASP A 75 13.17 3.40 -11.43
C ASP A 75 12.47 2.38 -12.33
N LEU A 76 11.47 1.65 -11.80
CA LEU A 76 10.69 0.70 -12.60
C LEU A 76 9.95 1.40 -13.75
N VAL A 77 9.35 2.56 -13.51
CA VAL A 77 8.65 3.31 -14.55
C VAL A 77 9.62 3.78 -15.62
N TYR A 78 10.77 4.32 -15.22
CA TYR A 78 11.82 4.75 -16.15
C TYR A 78 12.29 3.57 -17.01
N ASP A 79 12.58 2.42 -16.41
CA ASP A 79 13.01 1.22 -17.12
C ASP A 79 11.97 0.70 -18.13
N ARG A 80 10.68 0.91 -17.86
CA ARG A 80 9.57 0.43 -18.71
C ARG A 80 9.17 1.39 -19.81
N VAL A 81 9.26 2.69 -19.57
CA VAL A 81 8.68 3.71 -20.46
C VAL A 81 9.74 4.64 -21.07
N GLY A 82 10.95 4.67 -20.51
CA GLY A 82 12.11 5.41 -21.04
C GLY A 82 12.16 6.90 -20.65
N PHE A 83 11.29 7.35 -19.73
CA PHE A 83 11.35 8.69 -19.16
C PHE A 83 10.87 8.68 -17.70
N SER A 84 11.33 9.67 -16.93
CA SER A 84 10.97 9.80 -15.52
C SER A 84 9.63 10.52 -15.37
N LEU A 85 8.82 10.06 -14.43
CA LEU A 85 7.60 10.76 -14.02
C LEU A 85 7.89 11.61 -12.78
N GLU A 86 7.58 12.89 -12.88
CA GLU A 86 7.61 13.82 -11.76
C GLU A 86 6.20 13.93 -11.20
N GLY A 87 5.93 13.19 -10.12
CA GLY A 87 4.62 13.17 -9.49
C GLY A 87 4.60 12.42 -8.17
N PRO A 88 3.51 12.56 -7.41
CA PRO A 88 3.31 11.78 -6.19
C PRO A 88 3.19 10.31 -6.54
N VAL A 89 3.80 9.47 -5.71
CA VAL A 89 3.62 8.02 -5.78
C VAL A 89 2.79 7.63 -4.58
N CYS A 90 1.57 7.14 -4.83
CA CYS A 90 0.67 6.71 -3.78
C CYS A 90 0.53 5.18 -3.80
N LEU A 91 0.45 4.60 -2.62
CA LEU A 91 0.30 3.17 -2.40
C LEU A 91 -1.06 2.88 -1.78
N LEU A 92 -1.84 2.00 -2.40
CA LEU A 92 -3.05 1.43 -1.81
C LEU A 92 -2.74 -0.01 -1.36
N THR A 93 -2.71 -0.26 -0.05
CA THR A 93 -2.31 -1.57 0.48
C THR A 93 -3.01 -1.92 1.79
N HIS A 94 -2.98 -3.20 2.15
CA HIS A 94 -3.26 -3.63 3.51
C HIS A 94 -1.95 -3.64 4.30
N LEU A 95 -1.90 -2.92 5.43
CA LEU A 95 -0.73 -2.96 6.31
C LEU A 95 -0.71 -4.28 7.07
N ARG A 96 0.49 -4.72 7.45
CA ARG A 96 0.71 -6.02 8.09
C ARG A 96 0.51 -5.98 9.59
#